data_AF-A0A1R0W7L6-F1
#
_entry.id   AF-A0A1R0W7L6-F1
#
_cell.length_a   1.000
_cell.length_b   1.000
_cell.length_c   1.000
_cell.angle_alpha   90.00
_cell.angle_beta   90.00
_cell.angle_gamma   90.00
#
_symmetry.space_group_name_H-M   'P 1'
#
loop_
_entity.id
_entity.type
_entity.pdbx_description
1 polymer ?
#
loop_
_entity_poly.entity_id
_entity_poly.type
_entity_poly.pdbx_seq_one_letter_code
_entity_poly.pdbx_strand_id
1 'polypeptide(L)'
;MDSFTYKITGEGTDQIVTLKVESQIIYEGPSYSLVTSVDNVLGLDLNFGFSGIEYSYYLYIIKSLEEYLLLLPVKEHYRYANQFIFSKSDLMKLWDGLGYDFEDDQVYITTANPTDILFHWLLSSRVHFQELKLDAMRKEIRKIAVGL
;
A
#
# COMPACT_ATOMS: atom_id res chain seq x y z
N MET A 1 -4.41 13.87 -5.52
CA MET A 1 -3.31 12.90 -5.66
C MET A 1 -2.30 13.28 -4.62
N ASP A 2 -1.89 12.31 -3.80
CA ASP A 2 -1.09 12.62 -2.63
C ASP A 2 0.37 12.76 -3.04
N SER A 3 1.04 13.82 -2.60
CA SER A 3 2.44 14.05 -2.94
C SER A 3 3.31 13.00 -2.24
N PHE A 4 4.00 12.20 -3.03
CA PHE A 4 4.88 11.14 -2.57
C PHE A 4 6.35 11.60 -2.60
N THR A 5 7.06 11.40 -1.50
CA THR A 5 8.50 11.66 -1.42
C THR A 5 9.21 10.54 -0.67
N TYR A 6 10.44 10.26 -1.07
CA TYR A 6 11.26 9.25 -0.41
C TYR A 6 12.68 9.79 -0.21
N LYS A 7 13.33 9.31 0.86
CA LYS A 7 14.75 9.52 1.12
C LYS A 7 15.39 8.17 1.37
N ILE A 8 16.52 7.95 0.73
CA ILE A 8 17.33 6.75 0.86
C ILE A 8 18.67 7.16 1.45
N THR A 9 19.13 6.46 2.48
CA THR A 9 20.43 6.67 3.12
C THR A 9 21.12 5.35 3.40
N GLY A 10 22.45 5.34 3.46
CA GLY A 10 23.23 4.11 3.62
C GLY A 10 23.61 3.50 2.27
N GLU A 11 24.33 2.37 2.33
CA GLU A 11 24.85 1.67 1.15
C GLU A 11 24.64 0.15 1.31
N GLY A 12 24.44 -0.56 0.20
CA GLY A 12 24.28 -2.02 0.20
C GLY A 12 23.13 -2.49 1.09
N THR A 13 23.42 -3.38 2.03
CA THR A 13 22.43 -3.96 2.95
C THR A 13 21.95 -3.01 4.04
N ASP A 14 22.66 -1.89 4.26
CA ASP A 14 22.35 -0.90 5.31
C ASP A 14 21.49 0.25 4.79
N GLN A 15 20.89 0.07 3.60
CA GLN A 15 20.04 1.05 2.97
C GLN A 15 18.74 1.23 3.78
N ILE A 16 18.56 2.42 4.35
CA ILE A 16 17.35 2.84 5.04
C ILE A 16 16.52 3.73 4.12
N VAL A 17 15.23 3.43 4.05
CA VAL A 17 14.22 4.17 3.29
C VAL A 17 13.30 4.89 4.27
N THR A 18 13.17 6.20 4.11
CA THR A 18 12.08 6.98 4.72
C THR A 18 11.11 7.37 3.61
N LEU A 19 9.88 6.87 3.70
CA LEU A 19 8.79 7.11 2.76
C LEU A 19 7.76 8.05 3.37
N LYS A 20 7.40 9.09 2.63
CA LYS A 20 6.43 10.09 3.09
C LYS A 20 5.35 10.33 2.05
N VAL A 21 4.14 10.50 2.56
CA VAL A 21 3.01 11.04 1.81
C VAL A 21 2.63 12.34 2.49
N GLU A 22 2.70 13.43 1.73
CA GLU A 22 2.64 14.79 2.26
C GLU A 22 3.68 14.99 3.39
N SER A 23 3.24 15.24 4.62
CA SER A 23 4.09 15.37 5.81
C SER A 23 4.17 14.11 6.66
N GLN A 24 3.42 13.06 6.35
CA GLN A 24 3.34 11.85 7.16
C GLN A 24 4.36 10.81 6.71
N ILE A 25 5.14 10.27 7.65
CA ILE A 25 5.97 9.09 7.42
C ILE A 25 5.04 7.88 7.32
N ILE A 26 5.06 7.20 6.19
CA ILE A 26 4.30 5.97 5.95
C ILE A 26 5.18 4.73 6.08
N TYR A 27 6.50 4.91 5.96
CA TYR A 27 7.49 3.88 6.19
C TYR A 27 8.83 4.49 6.62
N GLU A 28 9.48 3.90 7.61
CA GLU A 28 10.89 4.15 7.90
C GLU A 28 11.57 2.84 8.33
N GLY A 29 12.57 2.40 7.57
CA GLY A 29 13.22 1.12 7.84
C GLY A 29 14.12 0.62 6.70
N PRO A 30 14.62 -0.61 6.80
CA PRO A 30 15.51 -1.19 5.79
C PRO A 30 14.81 -1.42 4.45
N SER A 31 15.45 -1.05 3.33
CA SER A 31 14.86 -1.16 1.98
C SER A 31 14.30 -2.56 1.67
N TYR A 32 15.02 -3.61 2.06
CA TYR A 32 14.62 -5.00 1.86
C TYR A 32 13.35 -5.43 2.60
N SER A 33 12.88 -4.61 3.56
CA SER A 33 11.63 -4.86 4.31
C SER A 33 10.45 -4.07 3.75
N LEU A 34 10.67 -3.12 2.83
CA LEU A 34 9.60 -2.28 2.29
C LEU A 34 8.79 -3.00 1.21
N VAL A 35 9.47 -3.60 0.23
CA VAL A 35 8.82 -4.26 -0.91
C VAL A 35 8.62 -5.73 -0.61
N THR A 36 7.42 -6.24 -0.89
CA THR A 36 7.06 -7.62 -0.64
C THR A 36 6.10 -8.13 -1.71
N SER A 37 5.86 -9.45 -1.72
CA SER A 37 4.83 -10.06 -2.54
C SER A 37 4.08 -11.13 -1.76
N VAL A 38 2.77 -11.20 -1.97
CA VAL A 38 1.89 -12.23 -1.40
C VAL A 38 1.02 -12.77 -2.51
N ASP A 39 1.03 -14.10 -2.68
CA ASP A 39 0.29 -14.80 -3.75
C ASP A 39 0.54 -14.22 -5.15
N ASN A 40 1.81 -13.89 -5.45
CA ASN A 40 2.25 -13.24 -6.69
C ASN A 40 1.63 -11.84 -6.93
N VAL A 41 1.20 -11.15 -5.88
CA VAL A 41 0.75 -9.76 -5.93
C VAL A 41 1.76 -8.88 -5.22
N LEU A 42 2.21 -7.84 -5.90
CA LEU A 42 3.17 -6.88 -5.37
C LEU A 42 2.55 -6.04 -4.24
N GLY A 43 3.33 -5.77 -3.22
CA GLY A 43 2.89 -5.01 -2.06
C GLY A 43 3.99 -4.21 -1.38
N LEU A 44 3.55 -3.34 -0.47
CA LEU A 44 4.40 -2.59 0.44
C LEU A 44 4.07 -2.99 1.87
N ASP A 45 5.09 -3.19 2.68
CA ASP A 45 4.94 -3.40 4.11
C ASP A 45 5.20 -2.10 4.87
N LEU A 46 4.12 -1.45 5.32
CA LEU A 46 4.16 -0.09 5.86
C LEU A 46 4.17 -0.11 7.39
N ASN A 47 4.89 0.81 8.03
CA ASN A 47 4.95 0.91 9.50
C ASN A 47 4.51 2.27 10.06
N PHE A 48 4.13 3.21 9.19
CA PHE A 48 3.61 4.54 9.56
C PHE A 48 4.48 5.33 10.55
N GLY A 49 5.82 5.13 10.51
CA GLY A 49 6.75 5.82 11.39
C GLY A 49 6.78 5.30 12.84
N PHE A 50 6.10 4.19 13.13
CA PHE A 50 6.23 3.52 14.42
C PHE A 50 7.56 2.74 14.46
N SER A 51 8.62 3.35 15.00
CA SER A 51 9.92 2.72 15.22
C SER A 51 9.97 2.07 16.62
N GLY A 52 10.13 0.73 16.72
CA GLY A 52 10.19 0.00 18.00
C GLY A 52 10.14 -1.53 17.86
N ILE A 53 10.22 -2.27 18.97
CA ILE A 53 10.32 -3.76 19.03
C ILE A 53 9.05 -4.46 18.50
N GLU A 54 7.93 -3.74 18.40
CA GLU A 54 6.68 -4.24 17.82
C GLU A 54 6.40 -3.51 16.49
N TYR A 55 7.21 -3.79 15.46
CA TYR A 55 6.85 -3.39 14.11
C TYR A 55 5.52 -4.04 13.74
N SER A 56 4.43 -3.30 13.87
CA SER A 56 3.16 -3.64 13.25
C SER A 56 3.27 -3.24 11.79
N TYR A 57 3.83 -4.17 11.02
CA TYR A 57 3.91 -4.12 9.58
C TYR A 57 2.50 -4.31 8.99
N TYR A 58 2.02 -3.28 8.31
CA TYR A 58 0.73 -3.26 7.63
C TYR A 58 0.95 -3.55 6.16
N LEU A 59 0.57 -4.76 5.76
CA LEU A 59 0.67 -5.19 4.37
C LEU A 59 -0.39 -4.51 3.49
N TYR A 60 0.09 -3.83 2.46
CA TYR A 60 -0.71 -3.28 1.38
C TYR A 60 -0.36 -3.93 0.05
N ILE A 61 -1.37 -4.33 -0.72
CA ILE A 61 -1.18 -4.72 -2.12
C ILE A 61 -1.34 -3.50 -3.04
N ILE A 62 -0.56 -3.48 -4.11
CA ILE A 62 -0.61 -2.44 -5.13
C ILE A 62 -1.57 -2.89 -6.23
N LYS A 63 -2.53 -2.04 -6.58
CA LYS A 63 -3.49 -2.26 -7.67
C LYS A 63 -3.38 -1.15 -8.71
N SER A 64 -3.36 -1.51 -10.00
CA SER A 64 -3.35 -0.52 -11.09
C SER A 64 -4.75 0.06 -11.33
N LEU A 65 -4.85 1.39 -11.37
CA LEU A 65 -6.02 2.16 -11.78
C LEU A 65 -5.60 3.19 -12.82
N GLU A 66 -5.59 2.82 -14.10
CA GLU A 66 -5.12 3.67 -15.21
C GLU A 66 -3.69 4.20 -14.99
N GLU A 67 -3.45 5.52 -14.96
CA GLU A 67 -2.14 6.10 -14.60
C GLU A 67 -1.82 6.11 -13.09
N TYR A 68 -2.77 5.68 -12.25
CA TYR A 68 -2.67 5.66 -10.80
C TYR A 68 -2.52 4.24 -10.24
N LEU A 69 -2.20 4.21 -8.95
CA LEU A 69 -2.06 3.00 -8.16
C LEU A 69 -2.85 3.16 -6.87
N LEU A 70 -3.67 2.16 -6.54
CA LEU A 70 -4.37 2.05 -5.27
C LEU A 70 -3.58 1.14 -4.34
N LEU A 71 -3.30 1.60 -3.13
CA LEU A 71 -2.85 0.73 -2.05
C LEU A 71 -4.07 0.18 -1.29
N LEU A 72 -4.18 -1.14 -1.19
CA LEU A 72 -5.27 -1.79 -0.44
C LEU A 72 -4.71 -2.65 0.69
N PRO A 73 -5.22 -2.50 1.93
CA PRO A 73 -4.77 -3.32 3.05
C PRO A 73 -5.24 -4.77 2.91
N VAL A 74 -4.40 -5.71 3.39
CA VAL A 74 -4.65 -7.16 3.34
C VAL A 74 -4.96 -7.77 4.70
N LYS A 75 -4.46 -7.21 5.81
CA LYS A 75 -4.60 -7.78 7.17
C LYS A 75 -5.50 -6.94 8.04
N GLU A 76 -6.14 -7.56 9.05
CA GLU A 76 -7.24 -7.00 9.88
C GLU A 76 -6.91 -5.74 10.72
N HIS A 77 -5.63 -5.37 10.91
CA HIS A 77 -5.23 -4.27 11.79
C HIS A 77 -5.32 -2.85 11.18
N TYR A 78 -6.02 -2.69 10.06
CA TYR A 78 -6.08 -1.47 9.24
C TYR A 78 -6.98 -0.35 9.78
N ARG A 79 -7.56 -0.48 10.99
CA ARG A 79 -8.52 0.50 11.56
C ARG A 79 -8.00 1.95 11.54
N TYR A 80 -6.68 2.13 11.57
CA TYR A 80 -6.00 3.43 11.57
C TYR A 80 -5.17 3.67 10.31
N ALA A 81 -5.25 2.76 9.34
CA ALA A 81 -4.30 2.70 8.25
C ALA A 81 -4.83 3.56 7.09
N ASN A 82 -4.06 4.59 6.76
CA ASN A 82 -4.43 5.56 5.73
C ASN A 82 -4.46 4.89 4.35
N GLN A 83 -5.41 5.32 3.53
CA GLN A 83 -5.50 4.90 2.14
C GLN A 83 -4.74 5.92 1.29
N PHE A 84 -4.00 5.42 0.32
CA PHE A 84 -3.16 6.26 -0.52
C PHE A 84 -3.39 5.93 -1.99
N ILE A 85 -3.34 6.98 -2.80
CA ILE A 85 -3.33 6.89 -4.26
C ILE A 85 -2.06 7.56 -4.77
N PHE A 86 -1.23 6.80 -5.48
CA PHE A 86 -0.01 7.30 -6.09
C PHE A 86 -0.11 7.32 -7.60
N SER A 87 0.71 8.14 -8.25
CA SER A 87 0.94 7.97 -9.68
C SER A 87 1.88 6.78 -9.93
N LYS A 88 1.73 6.15 -11.09
CA LYS A 88 2.73 5.16 -11.56
C LYS A 88 4.14 5.75 -11.61
N SER A 89 4.27 7.01 -12.01
CA SER A 89 5.56 7.70 -12.07
C SER A 89 6.26 7.77 -10.71
N ASP A 90 5.52 7.97 -9.62
CA ASP A 90 6.12 8.05 -8.29
C ASP A 90 6.60 6.67 -7.80
N LEU A 91 5.87 5.61 -8.14
CA LEU A 91 6.31 4.24 -7.86
C LEU A 91 7.57 3.88 -8.67
N MET A 92 7.63 4.26 -9.95
CA MET A 92 8.81 4.05 -10.79
C MET A 92 10.06 4.74 -10.21
N LYS A 93 9.92 5.98 -9.72
CA LYS A 93 11.04 6.68 -9.05
C LYS A 93 11.49 5.96 -7.78
N LEU A 94 10.54 5.47 -6.97
CA LEU A 94 10.89 4.66 -5.79
C LEU A 94 11.68 3.42 -6.21
N TRP A 95 11.20 2.67 -7.20
CA TRP A 95 11.87 1.45 -7.70
C TRP A 95 13.29 1.74 -8.19
N ASP A 96 13.47 2.77 -9.01
CA ASP A 96 14.78 3.23 -9.48
C ASP A 96 15.71 3.59 -8.30
N GLY A 97 15.18 4.30 -7.29
CA GLY A 97 15.92 4.62 -6.08
C GLY A 97 16.33 3.41 -5.23
N LEU A 98 15.52 2.35 -5.24
CA LEU A 98 15.81 1.07 -4.57
C LEU A 98 16.76 0.18 -5.40
N GLY A 99 17.04 0.54 -6.65
CA GLY A 99 17.84 -0.26 -7.58
C GLY A 99 17.07 -1.47 -8.15
N TYR A 100 15.74 -1.41 -8.16
CA TYR A 100 14.87 -2.43 -8.76
C TYR A 100 14.48 -2.04 -10.20
N ASP A 101 14.26 -3.04 -11.05
CA ASP A 101 13.65 -2.83 -12.36
C ASP A 101 12.12 -2.86 -12.21
N PHE A 102 11.48 -1.72 -12.44
CA PHE A 102 10.02 -1.63 -12.38
C PHE A 102 9.33 -2.50 -13.43
N GLU A 103 9.95 -2.67 -14.61
CA GLU A 103 9.34 -3.43 -15.70
C GLU A 103 9.26 -4.93 -15.38
N ASP A 104 10.21 -5.44 -14.60
CA ASP A 104 10.21 -6.82 -14.12
C ASP A 104 9.10 -7.06 -13.08
N ASP A 105 8.89 -6.10 -12.17
CA ASP A 105 7.95 -6.26 -11.06
C ASP A 105 6.51 -5.85 -11.38
N GLN A 106 6.28 -4.98 -12.37
CA GLN A 106 4.94 -4.50 -12.70
C GLN A 106 3.97 -5.63 -13.09
N VAL A 107 4.49 -6.78 -13.54
CA VAL A 107 3.70 -7.96 -13.88
C VAL A 107 2.93 -8.51 -12.67
N TYR A 108 3.40 -8.19 -11.45
CA TYR A 108 2.76 -8.54 -10.19
C TYR A 108 1.76 -7.47 -9.70
N ILE A 109 1.59 -6.37 -10.44
CA ILE A 109 0.59 -5.33 -10.16
C ILE A 109 -0.69 -5.66 -10.93
N THR A 110 -1.71 -6.10 -10.21
CA THR A 110 -3.01 -6.46 -10.81
C THR A 110 -3.93 -5.25 -10.96
N THR A 111 -4.80 -5.24 -11.97
CA THR A 111 -5.78 -4.17 -12.18
C THR A 111 -6.82 -4.11 -11.06
N ALA A 112 -7.17 -2.90 -10.62
CA ALA A 112 -8.25 -2.66 -9.69
C ALA A 112 -9.61 -3.01 -10.31
N ASN A 113 -10.42 -3.79 -9.61
CA ASN A 113 -11.80 -4.08 -10.01
C ASN A 113 -12.81 -3.16 -9.29
N PRO A 114 -14.10 -3.17 -9.63
CA PRO A 114 -15.10 -2.33 -8.95
C PRO A 114 -15.20 -2.55 -7.43
N THR A 115 -14.97 -3.78 -6.95
CA THR A 115 -14.93 -4.08 -5.51
C THR A 115 -13.74 -3.40 -4.84
N ASP A 116 -12.57 -3.39 -5.49
CA ASP A 116 -11.35 -2.74 -5.00
C ASP A 116 -11.55 -1.22 -4.87
N ILE A 117 -12.19 -0.60 -5.88
CA ILE A 117 -12.50 0.84 -5.89
C ILE A 117 -13.47 1.20 -4.76
N LEU A 118 -14.56 0.44 -4.62
CA LEU A 118 -15.55 0.65 -3.55
C LEU A 118 -14.93 0.41 -2.17
N PHE A 119 -14.03 -0.57 -2.06
CA PHE A 119 -13.32 -0.84 -0.82
C PHE A 119 -12.40 0.31 -0.41
N HIS A 120 -11.62 0.81 -1.36
CA HIS A 120 -10.80 2.00 -1.14
C HIS A 120 -11.64 3.21 -0.71
N TRP A 121 -12.76 3.47 -1.41
CA TRP A 121 -13.69 4.55 -1.06
C TRP A 121 -14.26 4.38 0.36
N LEU A 122 -14.68 3.17 0.71
CA LEU A 122 -15.23 2.86 2.04
C LEU A 122 -14.19 3.14 3.13
N LEU A 123 -12.97 2.65 2.97
CA LEU A 123 -11.89 2.88 3.93
C LEU A 123 -11.53 4.38 4.04
N SER A 124 -11.54 5.09 2.92
CA SER A 124 -11.26 6.54 2.88
C SER A 124 -12.37 7.39 3.52
N SER A 125 -13.62 6.91 3.50
CA SER A 125 -14.78 7.62 4.07
C SER A 125 -14.75 7.74 5.60
N ARG A 126 -13.87 6.99 6.29
CA ARG A 126 -13.79 6.90 7.75
C ARG A 126 -15.13 6.51 8.42
N VAL A 127 -16.06 5.92 7.67
CA VAL A 127 -17.30 5.37 8.24
C VAL A 127 -16.93 4.18 9.11
N HIS A 128 -17.09 4.35 10.43
CA HIS A 128 -16.71 3.34 11.41
C HIS A 128 -17.83 2.29 11.55
N PHE A 129 -17.68 1.16 10.86
CA PHE A 129 -18.41 -0.06 11.22
C PHE A 129 -17.71 -0.65 12.45
N GLN A 130 -18.35 -0.62 13.61
CA GLN A 130 -17.74 -1.01 14.88
C GLN A 130 -17.20 -2.46 14.92
N GLU A 131 -17.59 -3.35 13.98
CA GLU A 131 -17.31 -4.79 14.09
C GLU A 131 -17.00 -5.53 12.78
N LEU A 132 -16.86 -4.86 11.63
CA LEU A 132 -16.59 -5.61 10.38
C LEU A 132 -15.08 -5.83 10.19
N LYS A 133 -14.64 -7.07 10.41
CA LYS A 133 -13.37 -7.61 9.91
C LYS A 133 -13.23 -7.32 8.40
N LEU A 134 -12.00 -7.15 7.91
CA LEU A 134 -11.68 -6.83 6.51
C LEU A 134 -12.48 -7.70 5.54
N ASP A 135 -12.50 -9.01 5.81
CA ASP A 135 -13.16 -10.01 4.97
C ASP A 135 -14.69 -9.84 4.94
N ALA A 136 -15.29 -9.46 6.06
CA ALA A 136 -16.71 -9.17 6.13
C ALA A 136 -17.06 -7.95 5.28
N MET A 137 -16.25 -6.89 5.34
CA MET A 137 -16.44 -5.72 4.47
C MET A 137 -16.26 -6.05 2.99
N ARG A 138 -15.20 -6.80 2.64
CA ARG A 138 -14.99 -7.27 1.27
C ARG A 138 -16.18 -8.07 0.76
N LYS A 139 -16.80 -8.90 1.62
CA LYS A 139 -18.00 -9.67 1.27
C LYS A 139 -19.23 -8.77 1.02
N GLU A 140 -19.49 -7.80 1.89
CA GLU A 140 -20.63 -6.88 1.70
C GLU A 140 -20.46 -5.99 0.46
N ILE A 141 -19.25 -5.47 0.22
CA ILE A 141 -18.97 -4.70 -1.00
C ILE A 141 -19.16 -5.55 -2.24
N ARG A 142 -18.72 -6.81 -2.24
CA ARG A 142 -18.95 -7.71 -3.38
C ARG A 142 -20.43 -7.88 -3.70
N LYS A 143 -21.31 -8.00 -2.70
CA LYS A 143 -22.76 -8.07 -2.92
C LYS A 143 -23.28 -6.79 -3.60
N ILE A 144 -22.89 -5.63 -3.09
CA ILE A 144 -23.29 -4.32 -3.63
C ILE A 144 -22.76 -4.12 -5.05
N ALA A 145 -21.50 -4.44 -5.29
CA ALA A 145 -20.81 -4.22 -6.57
C ALA A 145 -21.27 -5.16 -7.67
N VAL A 146 -21.63 -6.40 -7.33
CA VAL A 146 -22.00 -7.46 -8.27
C VAL A 146 -23.53 -7.64 -8.36
N GLY A 147 -24.30 -7.01 -7.47
CA GLY A 147 -25.77 -7.04 -7.48
C GLY A 147 -26.38 -8.35 -6.98
N LEU A 148 -25.73 -9.03 -6.03
CA LEU A 148 -26.19 -10.29 -5.43
C LEU A 148 -26.95 -10.07 -4.11
#